data_AF-U3GE50-F1
#
_entry.id   AF-U3GE50-F1
#
_cell.length_a   1.000
_cell.length_b   1.000
_cell.length_c   1.000
_cell.angle_alpha   90.00
_cell.angle_beta   90.00
_cell.angle_gamma   90.00
#
_symmetry.space_group_name_H-M   'P 1'
#
loop_
_entity.id
_entity.type
_entity.pdbx_description
1 polymer ?
#
loop_
_entity_poly.entity_id
_entity_poly.type
_entity_poly.pdbx_seq_one_letter_code
_entity_poly.pdbx_strand_id
1 'polypeptide(L)'
;MEPSQSSNAEESCPDDMGLASAISRQYRRYRRIAERHLPKWAPAGVRLSFISALSTLSGARRARRNADTFDDDTPSIYVELQRYHAEQHTYAKAEIACLVRLCTYSNEMQKVWRTISTMPAQGCEDPAFTICDQISFTLGRFAQIPKRLPAQRKKSLLRVAKAVDDLLKAVESDSEAQYFFEGALIEYLVSQNLRMRSDSGEVISGREARDPSWAFNRTIFEPLHTEFMDDSPHSLKPWGQWPVSEKYEWLHDEISVTGMPELLTFYRDGLTNLAQEQPEIPQPGRPDGGLQPFLIRSLSSVMRRIYGQPLDDTVALLVSATLDLPEPLTRDTIRQYLKIPGKISSRNR
;
A
#
# COMPACT_ATOMS: atom_id res chain seq x y z
N MET A 1 -20.08 58.05 19.77
CA MET A 1 -20.50 56.68 19.42
C MET A 1 -19.30 56.00 18.80
N GLU A 2 -18.57 55.24 19.60
CA GLU A 2 -17.49 54.38 19.12
C GLU A 2 -18.10 53.04 18.67
N PRO A 3 -17.66 52.43 17.56
CA PRO A 3 -17.94 51.05 17.28
C PRO A 3 -16.81 50.15 17.82
N SER A 4 -17.23 49.21 18.66
CA SER A 4 -16.42 48.21 19.35
C SER A 4 -15.69 47.26 18.39
N GLN A 5 -14.40 47.05 18.63
CA GLN A 5 -13.64 45.95 18.05
C GLN A 5 -14.03 44.63 18.75
N SER A 6 -14.63 43.72 17.99
CA SER A 6 -14.81 42.32 18.38
C SER A 6 -13.53 41.57 18.02
N SER A 7 -12.71 41.21 19.03
CA SER A 7 -11.63 40.26 18.87
C SER A 7 -12.20 38.84 18.94
N ASN A 8 -12.32 38.18 17.79
CA ASN A 8 -12.43 36.73 17.75
C ASN A 8 -11.04 36.14 18.01
N ALA A 9 -10.70 35.97 19.28
CA ALA A 9 -9.66 35.03 19.67
C ALA A 9 -10.27 33.63 19.55
N GLU A 10 -9.84 32.88 18.53
CA GLU A 10 -10.09 31.44 18.44
C GLU A 10 -9.51 30.79 19.71
N GLU A 11 -10.40 30.34 20.59
CA GLU A 11 -10.05 29.50 21.75
C GLU A 11 -9.47 28.18 21.22
N SER A 12 -8.14 28.09 21.20
CA SER A 12 -7.45 26.83 20.96
C SER A 12 -7.85 25.83 22.04
N CYS A 13 -8.46 24.70 21.64
CA CYS A 13 -8.85 23.62 22.54
C CYS A 13 -7.66 23.20 23.44
N PRO A 14 -7.84 23.12 24.78
CA PRO A 14 -6.76 22.79 25.71
C PRO A 14 -6.14 21.39 25.47
N ASP A 15 -6.89 20.46 24.88
CA ASP A 15 -6.42 19.12 24.54
C ASP A 15 -5.40 19.12 23.38
N ASP A 16 -5.53 20.04 22.43
CA ASP A 16 -4.59 20.16 21.30
C ASP A 16 -3.22 20.67 21.76
N MET A 17 -3.19 21.58 22.73
CA MET A 17 -1.95 22.06 23.34
C MET A 17 -1.24 20.96 24.16
N GLY A 18 -2.00 20.11 24.86
CA GLY A 18 -1.48 18.96 25.59
C GLY A 18 -0.86 17.91 24.65
N LEU A 19 -1.55 17.59 23.56
CA LEU A 19 -1.10 16.65 22.53
C LEU A 19 0.15 17.18 21.81
N ALA A 20 0.14 18.45 21.38
CA ALA A 20 1.31 19.09 20.76
C ALA A 20 2.53 19.13 21.70
N SER A 21 2.32 19.39 22.99
CA SER A 21 3.38 19.35 24.01
C SER A 21 3.96 17.95 24.18
N ALA A 22 3.12 16.92 24.20
CA ALA A 22 3.55 15.52 24.31
C ALA A 22 4.33 15.07 23.06
N ILE A 23 3.83 15.37 21.86
CA ILE A 23 4.50 15.12 20.58
C ILE A 23 5.87 15.82 20.56
N SER A 24 5.95 17.08 20.99
CA SER A 24 7.21 17.84 21.06
C SER A 24 8.21 17.20 22.02
N ARG A 25 7.78 16.75 23.21
CA ARG A 25 8.66 16.07 24.19
C ARG A 25 9.18 14.74 23.65
N GLN A 26 8.30 13.95 23.04
CA GLN A 26 8.64 12.64 22.47
C GLN A 26 9.63 12.79 21.32
N TYR A 27 9.41 13.74 20.41
CA TYR A 27 10.34 14.07 19.34
C TYR A 27 11.72 14.47 19.87
N ARG A 28 11.78 15.37 20.86
CA ARG A 28 13.06 15.76 21.50
C ARG A 28 13.80 14.59 22.15
N ARG A 29 13.07 13.61 22.71
CA ARG A 29 13.67 12.40 23.27
C ARG A 29 14.28 11.53 22.17
N TYR A 30 13.54 11.25 21.10
CA TYR A 30 14.03 10.42 20.00
C TYR A 30 15.17 11.08 19.23
N ARG A 31 15.13 12.40 19.06
CA ARG A 31 16.25 13.17 18.49
C ARG A 31 17.55 12.95 19.27
N ARG A 32 17.51 13.01 20.61
CA ARG A 32 18.68 12.72 21.47
C ARG A 32 19.16 11.28 21.35
N ILE A 33 18.28 10.32 21.10
CA ILE A 33 18.66 8.92 20.87
C ILE A 33 19.32 8.79 19.49
N ALA A 34 18.76 9.41 18.45
CA ALA A 34 19.32 9.43 17.11
C ALA A 34 20.74 10.02 17.11
N GLU A 35 20.97 11.12 17.82
CA GLU A 35 22.29 11.76 17.96
C GLU A 35 23.35 10.87 18.63
N ARG A 36 22.94 9.83 19.39
CA ARG A 36 23.85 8.86 20.01
C ARG A 36 24.18 7.67 19.11
N HIS A 37 23.27 7.31 18.19
CA HIS A 37 23.39 6.11 17.36
C HIS A 37 23.82 6.40 15.93
N LEU A 38 23.57 7.63 15.45
CA LEU A 38 23.92 8.06 14.10
C LEU A 38 25.12 9.01 14.15
N PRO A 39 26.02 8.96 13.16
CA PRO A 39 27.14 9.88 13.07
C PRO A 39 26.65 11.32 12.87
N LYS A 40 27.44 12.31 13.32
CA LYS A 40 27.11 13.73 13.22
C LYS A 40 26.82 14.22 11.80
N TRP A 41 27.39 13.56 10.79
CA TRP A 41 27.20 13.88 9.38
C TRP A 41 25.97 13.22 8.75
N ALA A 42 25.26 12.32 9.45
CA ALA A 42 24.11 11.62 8.91
C ALA A 42 23.06 12.60 8.34
N PRO A 43 22.52 12.37 7.13
CA PRO A 43 21.52 13.27 6.53
C PRO A 43 20.28 13.44 7.40
N ALA A 44 19.60 14.58 7.25
CA ALA A 44 18.38 14.88 7.98
C ALA A 44 17.29 13.81 7.73
N GLY A 45 17.06 13.42 6.47
CA GLY A 45 16.09 12.39 6.11
C GLY A 45 16.33 11.03 6.75
N VAL A 46 17.59 10.60 6.91
CA VAL A 46 17.92 9.36 7.63
C VAL A 46 17.60 9.49 9.12
N ARG A 47 17.91 10.65 9.75
CA ARG A 47 17.55 10.89 11.15
C ARG A 47 16.04 10.93 11.37
N LEU A 48 15.29 11.54 10.44
CA LEU A 48 13.83 11.58 10.49
C LEU A 48 13.25 10.16 10.40
N SER A 49 13.76 9.35 9.46
CA SER A 49 13.37 7.93 9.33
C SER A 49 13.66 7.16 10.62
N PHE A 50 14.82 7.39 11.24
CA PHE A 50 15.20 6.76 12.51
C PHE A 50 14.30 7.18 13.68
N ILE A 51 13.95 8.46 13.75
CA ILE A 51 13.01 8.98 14.76
C ILE A 51 11.61 8.37 14.55
N SER A 52 11.16 8.24 13.30
CA SER A 52 9.90 7.59 12.96
C SER A 52 9.89 6.13 13.42
N ALA A 53 10.93 5.36 13.09
CA ALA A 53 11.06 3.96 13.51
C ALA A 53 11.11 3.79 15.04
N LEU A 54 11.75 4.73 15.77
CA LEU A 54 11.71 4.76 17.24
C LEU A 54 10.30 5.01 17.79
N SER A 55 9.52 5.88 17.12
CA SER A 55 8.13 6.14 17.46
C SER A 55 7.28 4.88 17.28
N THR A 56 7.40 4.22 16.13
CA THR A 56 6.72 2.95 15.83
C THR A 56 7.08 1.87 16.86
N LEU A 57 8.37 1.72 17.19
CA LEU A 57 8.82 0.78 18.21
C LEU A 57 8.21 1.08 19.58
N SER A 58 8.14 2.36 19.96
CA SER A 58 7.53 2.77 21.22
C SER A 58 6.03 2.51 21.25
N GLY A 59 5.33 2.77 20.14
CA GLY A 59 3.92 2.45 19.96
C GLY A 59 3.66 0.95 20.12
N ALA A 60 4.44 0.12 19.41
CA ALA A 60 4.34 -1.34 19.49
C ALA A 60 4.63 -1.87 20.91
N ARG A 61 5.62 -1.31 21.62
CA ARG A 61 5.89 -1.66 23.04
C ARG A 61 4.77 -1.25 23.98
N ARG A 62 4.12 -0.12 23.73
CA ARG A 62 2.97 0.34 24.53
C ARG A 62 1.77 -0.58 24.30
N ALA A 63 1.48 -0.88 23.04
CA ALA A 63 0.40 -1.80 22.66
C ALA A 63 0.61 -3.18 23.29
N ARG A 64 1.83 -3.73 23.24
CA ARG A 64 2.16 -5.02 23.89
C ARG A 64 1.93 -4.99 25.41
N ARG A 65 2.42 -3.95 26.12
CA ARG A 65 2.20 -3.83 27.58
C ARG A 65 0.73 -3.72 27.96
N ASN A 66 -0.06 -3.03 27.13
CA ASN A 66 -1.50 -2.93 27.33
C ASN A 66 -2.22 -4.24 26.94
N ALA A 67 -1.60 -5.07 26.11
CA ALA A 67 -2.16 -6.36 25.72
C ALA A 67 -1.94 -7.43 26.81
N ASP A 68 -0.83 -7.34 27.56
CA ASP A 68 -0.52 -8.21 28.69
C ASP A 68 -1.45 -8.00 29.92
N THR A 69 -2.41 -7.05 29.84
CA THR A 69 -3.39 -6.77 30.90
C THR A 69 -4.81 -7.32 30.62
N PHE A 70 -5.01 -8.06 29.52
CA PHE A 70 -6.30 -8.71 29.23
C PHE A 70 -6.31 -10.17 29.71
N ASP A 71 -7.42 -10.60 30.34
CA ASP A 71 -7.64 -11.94 30.90
C ASP A 71 -7.84 -13.03 29.83
N ASP A 72 -7.74 -14.31 30.21
CA ASP A 72 -7.79 -15.49 29.33
C ASP A 72 -9.07 -15.64 28.46
N ASP A 73 -10.15 -14.88 28.74
CA ASP A 73 -11.39 -14.83 27.93
C ASP A 73 -11.32 -13.82 26.76
N THR A 74 -10.11 -13.48 26.32
CA THR A 74 -9.85 -12.45 25.30
C THR A 74 -10.38 -12.87 23.91
N PRO A 75 -11.29 -12.09 23.28
CA PRO A 75 -11.83 -12.41 21.95
C PRO A 75 -10.76 -12.55 20.85
N SER A 76 -10.99 -13.40 19.85
CA SER A 76 -10.07 -13.71 18.73
C SER A 76 -9.44 -12.48 18.07
N ILE A 77 -10.18 -11.38 17.94
CA ILE A 77 -9.70 -10.12 17.34
C ILE A 77 -8.49 -9.52 18.08
N TYR A 78 -8.45 -9.68 19.41
CA TYR A 78 -7.35 -9.17 20.24
C TYR A 78 -6.09 -10.03 20.11
N VAL A 79 -6.22 -11.33 19.84
CA VAL A 79 -5.08 -12.21 19.53
C VAL A 79 -4.43 -11.83 18.20
N GLU A 80 -5.23 -11.48 17.19
CA GLU A 80 -4.73 -10.98 15.90
C GLU A 80 -4.04 -9.61 16.06
N LEU A 81 -4.62 -8.70 16.83
CA LEU A 81 -4.00 -7.42 17.20
C LEU A 81 -2.66 -7.61 17.94
N GLN A 82 -2.59 -8.56 18.88
CA GLN A 82 -1.35 -8.90 19.58
C GLN A 82 -0.26 -9.40 18.62
N ARG A 83 -0.60 -10.31 17.70
CA ARG A 83 0.32 -10.79 16.66
C ARG A 83 0.82 -9.66 15.79
N TYR A 84 -0.10 -8.81 15.31
CA TYR A 84 0.24 -7.62 14.53
C TYR A 84 1.21 -6.69 15.27
N HIS A 85 0.98 -6.40 16.55
CA HIS A 85 1.88 -5.56 17.33
C HIS A 85 3.25 -6.20 17.60
N ALA A 86 3.31 -7.53 17.77
CA ALA A 86 4.57 -8.26 17.90
C ALA A 86 5.40 -8.23 16.61
N GLU A 87 4.74 -8.35 15.45
CA GLU A 87 5.35 -8.19 14.13
C GLU A 87 5.88 -6.76 13.95
N GLN A 88 5.06 -5.75 14.25
CA GLN A 88 5.45 -4.33 14.19
C GLN A 88 6.66 -4.02 15.09
N HIS A 89 6.71 -4.59 16.29
CA HIS A 89 7.86 -4.45 17.18
C HIS A 89 9.14 -5.04 16.59
N THR A 90 9.04 -6.21 15.94
CA THR A 90 10.17 -6.89 15.30
C THR A 90 10.64 -6.11 14.07
N TYR A 91 9.70 -5.66 13.23
CA TYR A 91 9.96 -4.83 12.07
C TYR A 91 10.65 -3.53 12.45
N ALA A 92 10.11 -2.77 13.41
CA ALA A 92 10.67 -1.50 13.83
C ALA A 92 12.10 -1.64 14.41
N LYS A 93 12.39 -2.75 15.12
CA LYS A 93 13.77 -3.06 15.56
C LYS A 93 14.71 -3.29 14.39
N ALA A 94 14.29 -4.08 13.40
CA ALA A 94 15.09 -4.37 12.22
C ALA A 94 15.32 -3.10 11.38
N GLU A 95 14.31 -2.24 11.25
CA GLU A 95 14.40 -0.95 10.57
C GLU A 95 15.39 0.00 11.27
N ILE A 96 15.34 0.13 12.59
CA ILE A 96 16.31 0.90 13.37
C ILE A 96 17.74 0.39 13.12
N ALA A 97 17.96 -0.92 13.17
CA ALA A 97 19.28 -1.51 12.92
C ALA A 97 19.76 -1.24 11.49
N CYS A 98 18.86 -1.35 10.51
CA CYS A 98 19.13 -1.02 9.12
C CYS A 98 19.53 0.45 8.94
N LEU A 99 18.80 1.38 9.55
CA LEU A 99 19.08 2.82 9.48
C LEU A 99 20.42 3.18 10.11
N VAL A 100 20.86 2.49 11.17
CA VAL A 100 22.21 2.64 11.72
C VAL A 100 23.25 2.15 10.73
N ARG A 101 23.10 0.92 10.19
CA ARG A 101 24.03 0.36 9.20
C ARG A 101 24.14 1.23 7.96
N LEU A 102 23.03 1.80 7.50
CA LEU A 102 23.02 2.76 6.41
C LEU A 102 23.95 3.95 6.67
N CYS A 103 24.32 4.28 7.91
CA CYS A 103 25.34 5.29 8.19
C CYS A 103 26.70 4.70 8.58
N THR A 104 26.78 3.50 9.13
CA THR A 104 28.00 2.99 9.78
C THR A 104 28.63 1.78 9.09
N TYR A 105 27.99 1.21 8.07
CA TYR A 105 28.42 -0.03 7.41
C TYR A 105 29.80 0.04 6.78
N SER A 106 30.17 1.19 6.20
CA SER A 106 31.45 1.42 5.54
C SER A 106 31.87 2.88 5.68
N ASN A 107 33.18 3.13 5.66
CA ASN A 107 33.72 4.49 5.65
C ASN A 107 33.25 5.31 4.44
N GLU A 108 32.89 4.64 3.33
CA GLU A 108 32.35 5.28 2.13
C GLU A 108 30.89 5.76 2.29
N MET A 109 30.17 5.36 3.35
CA MET A 109 28.76 5.74 3.52
C MET A 109 28.58 7.25 3.63
N GLN A 110 29.54 7.98 4.20
CA GLN A 110 29.47 9.44 4.22
C GLN A 110 29.46 10.03 2.81
N LYS A 111 30.27 9.48 1.91
CA LYS A 111 30.33 9.89 0.51
C LYS A 111 29.04 9.53 -0.24
N VAL A 112 28.50 8.33 -0.02
CA VAL A 112 27.20 7.88 -0.58
C VAL A 112 26.10 8.88 -0.23
N TRP A 113 25.96 9.21 1.06
CA TRP A 113 24.93 10.13 1.52
C TRP A 113 25.16 11.58 1.08
N ARG A 114 26.43 11.99 0.95
CA ARG A 114 26.76 13.29 0.37
C ARG A 114 26.32 13.37 -1.08
N THR A 115 26.63 12.36 -1.89
CA THR A 115 26.19 12.28 -3.29
C THR A 115 24.67 12.40 -3.40
N ILE A 116 23.93 11.62 -2.61
CA ILE A 116 22.46 11.67 -2.54
C ILE A 116 21.96 13.07 -2.17
N SER A 117 22.57 13.71 -1.18
CA SER A 117 22.06 14.98 -0.65
C SER A 117 22.43 16.20 -1.49
N THR A 118 23.48 16.12 -2.31
CA THR A 118 24.00 17.28 -3.07
C THR A 118 23.81 17.19 -4.57
N MET A 119 23.55 15.99 -5.12
CA MET A 119 23.29 15.85 -6.54
C MET A 119 21.92 16.46 -6.89
N PRO A 120 21.77 17.17 -8.02
CA PRO A 120 20.49 17.74 -8.43
C PRO A 120 19.39 16.67 -8.54
N ALA A 121 18.35 16.81 -7.73
CA ALA A 121 17.20 15.91 -7.68
C ALA A 121 16.00 16.50 -8.42
N GLN A 122 15.29 15.66 -9.17
CA GLN A 122 14.08 16.01 -9.91
C GLN A 122 12.86 15.63 -9.09
N GLY A 123 12.04 16.62 -8.72
CA GLY A 123 10.76 16.40 -8.03
C GLY A 123 10.87 15.69 -6.68
N CYS A 124 11.99 15.85 -5.97
CA CYS A 124 12.23 15.20 -4.68
C CYS A 124 12.86 16.19 -3.70
N GLU A 125 12.11 16.56 -2.66
CA GLU A 125 12.54 17.54 -1.65
C GLU A 125 13.57 16.98 -0.67
N ASP A 126 13.36 15.77 -0.15
CA ASP A 126 14.33 15.05 0.69
C ASP A 126 14.64 13.67 0.08
N PRO A 127 15.70 13.58 -0.76
CA PRO A 127 16.10 12.32 -1.35
C PRO A 127 16.56 11.28 -0.33
N ALA A 128 17.15 11.70 0.80
CA ALA A 128 17.63 10.77 1.81
C ALA A 128 16.46 10.08 2.53
N PHE A 129 15.43 10.85 2.90
CA PHE A 129 14.19 10.31 3.44
C PHE A 129 13.51 9.38 2.43
N THR A 130 13.36 9.84 1.19
CA THR A 130 12.74 9.06 0.10
C THR A 130 13.43 7.71 -0.13
N ILE A 131 14.76 7.69 -0.08
CA ILE A 131 15.53 6.44 -0.24
C ILE A 131 15.34 5.51 0.95
N CYS A 132 15.36 6.04 2.19
CA CYS A 132 15.07 5.23 3.38
C CYS A 132 13.67 4.62 3.34
N ASP A 133 12.66 5.42 3.01
CA ASP A 133 11.28 4.97 2.86
C ASP A 133 11.17 3.89 1.76
N GLN A 134 11.82 4.10 0.61
CA GLN A 134 11.85 3.10 -0.45
C GLN A 134 12.49 1.78 0.00
N ILE A 135 13.56 1.82 0.80
CA ILE A 135 14.19 0.61 1.36
C ILE A 135 13.19 -0.12 2.24
N SER A 136 12.59 0.57 3.22
CA SER A 136 11.60 0.01 4.15
C SER A 136 10.40 -0.59 3.40
N PHE A 137 9.86 0.13 2.42
CA PHE A 137 8.77 -0.33 1.55
C PHE A 137 9.18 -1.56 0.73
N THR A 138 10.37 -1.56 0.13
CA THR A 138 10.85 -2.68 -0.71
C THR A 138 11.03 -3.94 0.12
N LEU A 139 11.57 -3.84 1.34
CA LEU A 139 11.71 -4.95 2.26
C LEU A 139 10.35 -5.51 2.70
N GLY A 140 9.40 -4.64 3.03
CA GLY A 140 8.03 -5.03 3.38
C GLY A 140 7.31 -5.72 2.23
N ARG A 141 7.38 -5.14 1.02
CA ARG A 141 6.78 -5.71 -0.19
C ARG A 141 7.38 -7.06 -0.54
N PHE A 142 8.70 -7.23 -0.42
CA PHE A 142 9.36 -8.51 -0.71
C PHE A 142 8.78 -9.66 0.11
N ALA A 143 8.45 -9.44 1.39
CA ALA A 143 7.82 -10.46 2.23
C ALA A 143 6.46 -10.92 1.67
N GLN A 144 5.70 -10.02 1.05
CA GLN A 144 4.34 -10.26 0.56
C GLN A 144 4.30 -10.85 -0.87
N ILE A 145 5.32 -10.61 -1.70
CA ILE A 145 5.32 -11.09 -3.09
C ILE A 145 5.39 -12.63 -3.12
N PRO A 146 4.53 -13.32 -3.89
CA PRO A 146 4.64 -14.76 -4.11
C PRO A 146 5.95 -15.13 -4.81
N LYS A 147 6.76 -15.98 -4.16
CA LYS A 147 8.03 -16.48 -4.70
C LYS A 147 7.77 -17.73 -5.54
N ARG A 148 7.54 -17.55 -6.84
CA ARG A 148 7.22 -18.64 -7.78
C ARG A 148 8.04 -18.54 -9.04
N LEU A 149 8.43 -19.70 -9.59
CA LEU A 149 9.05 -19.73 -10.91
C LEU A 149 8.04 -19.30 -11.99
N PRO A 150 8.48 -18.68 -13.11
CA PRO A 150 7.58 -18.22 -14.16
C PRO A 150 6.61 -19.30 -14.65
N ALA A 151 7.11 -20.52 -14.90
CA ALA A 151 6.28 -21.65 -15.32
C ALA A 151 5.24 -22.07 -14.28
N GLN A 152 5.60 -22.05 -12.98
CA GLN A 152 4.69 -22.37 -11.89
C GLN A 152 3.61 -21.29 -11.75
N ARG A 153 3.98 -20.01 -11.79
CA ARG A 153 3.03 -18.88 -11.78
C ARG A 153 2.06 -18.99 -12.94
N LYS A 154 2.56 -19.16 -14.17
CA LYS A 154 1.75 -19.31 -15.38
C LYS A 154 0.76 -20.47 -15.25
N LYS A 155 1.24 -21.66 -14.85
CA LYS A 155 0.40 -22.84 -14.66
C LYS A 155 -0.69 -22.61 -13.60
N SER A 156 -0.34 -22.01 -12.47
CA SER A 156 -1.30 -21.72 -11.40
C SER A 156 -2.36 -20.71 -11.83
N LEU A 157 -1.96 -19.60 -12.46
CA LEU A 157 -2.89 -18.56 -12.89
C LEU A 157 -3.81 -19.06 -14.01
N LEU A 158 -3.29 -19.80 -15.00
CA LEU A 158 -4.12 -20.39 -16.05
C LEU A 158 -5.09 -21.46 -15.52
N ARG A 159 -4.73 -22.17 -14.44
CA ARG A 159 -5.66 -23.09 -13.77
C ARG A 159 -6.84 -22.33 -13.16
N VAL A 160 -6.59 -21.18 -12.53
CA VAL A 160 -7.66 -20.34 -11.97
C VAL A 160 -8.50 -19.75 -13.10
N ALA A 161 -7.87 -19.23 -14.16
CA ALA A 161 -8.58 -18.72 -15.34
C ALA A 161 -9.53 -19.77 -15.93
N LYS A 162 -9.08 -21.03 -16.05
CA LYS A 162 -9.93 -22.13 -16.49
C LYS A 162 -11.11 -22.39 -15.55
N ALA A 163 -10.90 -22.34 -14.23
CA ALA A 163 -11.99 -22.51 -13.27
C ALA A 163 -13.03 -21.38 -13.38
N VAL A 164 -12.60 -20.16 -13.72
CA VAL A 164 -13.50 -19.04 -14.03
C VAL A 164 -14.27 -19.31 -15.32
N ASP A 165 -13.62 -19.81 -16.38
CA ASP A 165 -14.33 -20.20 -17.62
C ASP A 165 -15.36 -21.30 -17.38
N ASP A 166 -15.04 -22.30 -16.53
CA ASP A 166 -15.96 -23.38 -16.19
C ASP A 166 -17.15 -22.86 -15.36
N LEU A 167 -16.92 -21.91 -14.42
CA LEU A 167 -17.99 -21.25 -13.66
C LEU A 167 -18.86 -20.38 -14.58
N LEU A 168 -18.25 -19.59 -15.47
CA LEU A 168 -18.96 -18.72 -16.40
C LEU A 168 -19.91 -19.54 -17.28
N LYS A 169 -19.46 -20.67 -17.83
CA LYS A 169 -20.33 -21.58 -18.60
C LYS A 169 -21.49 -22.14 -17.77
N ALA A 170 -21.24 -22.50 -16.51
CA ALA A 170 -22.29 -23.02 -15.64
C ALA A 170 -23.35 -21.95 -15.34
N VAL A 171 -22.92 -20.72 -15.05
CA VAL A 171 -23.83 -19.58 -14.82
C VAL A 171 -24.59 -19.22 -16.09
N GLU A 172 -23.94 -19.15 -17.25
CA GLU A 172 -24.60 -18.85 -18.53
C GLU A 172 -25.62 -19.91 -18.96
N SER A 173 -25.47 -21.15 -18.50
CA SER A 173 -26.39 -22.24 -18.83
C SER A 173 -27.68 -22.26 -18.01
N ASP A 174 -27.78 -21.45 -16.95
CA ASP A 174 -28.89 -21.46 -16.01
C ASP A 174 -29.34 -20.03 -15.65
N SER A 175 -30.53 -19.65 -16.10
CA SER A 175 -31.12 -18.33 -15.84
C SER A 175 -31.40 -18.06 -14.36
N GLU A 176 -31.70 -19.09 -13.55
CA GLU A 176 -31.88 -18.91 -12.11
C GLU A 176 -30.53 -18.62 -11.43
N ALA A 177 -29.47 -19.27 -11.89
CA ALA A 177 -28.12 -18.99 -11.41
C ALA A 177 -27.69 -17.56 -11.72
N GLN A 178 -27.97 -17.06 -12.93
CA GLN A 178 -27.70 -15.65 -13.30
C GLN A 178 -28.41 -14.67 -12.37
N TYR A 179 -29.72 -14.86 -12.17
CA TYR A 179 -30.53 -14.02 -11.30
C TYR A 179 -30.04 -14.04 -9.84
N PHE A 180 -29.72 -15.23 -9.30
CA PHE A 180 -29.22 -15.36 -7.93
C PHE A 180 -27.86 -14.67 -7.75
N PHE A 181 -26.96 -14.80 -8.73
CA PHE A 181 -25.64 -14.18 -8.67
C PHE A 181 -25.70 -12.66 -8.71
N GLU A 182 -26.56 -12.09 -9.55
CA GLU A 182 -26.80 -10.66 -9.63
C GLU A 182 -27.31 -10.13 -8.29
N GLY A 183 -28.34 -10.77 -7.72
CA GLY A 183 -28.87 -10.43 -6.40
C GLY A 183 -27.82 -10.48 -5.29
N ALA A 184 -26.99 -11.54 -5.26
CA ALA A 184 -25.93 -11.68 -4.27
C ALA A 184 -24.84 -10.58 -4.37
N LEU A 185 -24.46 -10.18 -5.59
CA LEU A 185 -23.50 -9.08 -5.79
C LEU A 185 -24.09 -7.74 -5.33
N ILE A 186 -25.34 -7.48 -5.68
CA ILE A 186 -26.07 -6.29 -5.25
C ILE A 186 -26.12 -6.24 -3.72
N GLU A 187 -26.57 -7.29 -3.05
CA GLU A 187 -26.63 -7.35 -1.58
C GLU A 187 -25.29 -7.10 -0.90
N TYR A 188 -24.20 -7.66 -1.45
CA TYR A 188 -22.86 -7.43 -0.95
C TYR A 188 -22.48 -5.94 -1.03
N LEU A 189 -22.75 -5.30 -2.17
CA LEU A 189 -22.45 -3.88 -2.37
C LEU A 189 -23.30 -2.98 -1.49
N VAL A 190 -24.59 -3.31 -1.27
CA VAL A 190 -25.45 -2.60 -0.30
C VAL A 190 -24.80 -2.65 1.07
N SER A 191 -24.37 -3.84 1.48
CA SER A 191 -23.76 -4.07 2.79
C SER A 191 -22.46 -3.26 2.96
N GLN A 192 -21.61 -3.18 1.91
CA GLN A 192 -20.42 -2.33 1.95
C GLN A 192 -20.77 -0.84 2.03
N ASN A 193 -21.78 -0.39 1.27
CA ASN A 193 -22.22 1.01 1.29
C ASN A 193 -22.74 1.42 2.68
N LEU A 194 -23.65 0.63 3.26
CA LEU A 194 -24.19 0.87 4.61
C LEU A 194 -23.08 0.88 5.66
N ARG A 195 -22.09 0.00 5.53
CA ARG A 195 -20.91 -0.02 6.40
C ARG A 195 -20.10 1.26 6.30
N MET A 196 -19.78 1.72 5.08
CA MET A 196 -19.05 2.98 4.89
C MET A 196 -19.80 4.19 5.44
N ARG A 197 -21.13 4.26 5.20
CA ARG A 197 -22.00 5.34 5.72
C ARG A 197 -22.01 5.34 7.26
N SER A 198 -22.19 4.18 7.88
CA SER A 198 -22.10 4.02 9.34
C SER A 198 -20.73 4.42 9.89
N ASP A 199 -19.64 3.98 9.27
CA ASP A 199 -18.26 4.31 9.67
C ASP A 199 -17.97 5.81 9.55
N SER A 200 -18.67 6.51 8.65
CA SER A 200 -18.63 7.97 8.50
C SER A 200 -19.50 8.75 9.50
N GLY A 201 -20.22 8.05 10.39
CA GLY A 201 -21.05 8.63 11.44
C GLY A 201 -22.50 8.91 11.02
N GLU A 202 -22.93 8.42 9.86
CA GLU A 202 -24.32 8.55 9.42
C GLU A 202 -25.24 7.59 10.21
N VAL A 203 -26.38 8.09 10.68
CA VAL A 203 -27.36 7.28 11.41
C VAL A 203 -28.21 6.49 10.41
N ILE A 204 -27.92 5.20 10.27
CA ILE A 204 -28.68 4.28 9.42
C ILE A 204 -30.00 3.93 10.09
N SER A 205 -31.12 4.05 9.36
CA SER A 205 -32.43 3.72 9.91
C SER A 205 -32.58 2.22 10.14
N GLY A 206 -33.35 1.84 11.18
CA GLY A 206 -33.64 0.42 11.47
C GLY A 206 -34.43 -0.31 10.36
N ARG A 207 -34.94 0.40 9.34
CA ARG A 207 -35.55 -0.20 8.14
C ARG A 207 -34.48 -0.50 7.07
N GLU A 208 -33.58 0.44 6.79
CA GLU A 208 -32.42 0.21 5.89
C GLU A 208 -31.53 -0.94 6.39
N ALA A 209 -31.47 -1.17 7.71
CA ALA A 209 -30.72 -2.28 8.31
C ALA A 209 -31.42 -3.65 8.25
N ARG A 210 -32.75 -3.70 8.04
CA ARG A 210 -33.55 -4.94 8.07
C ARG A 210 -33.89 -5.47 6.70
N ASP A 211 -34.00 -4.57 5.72
CA ASP A 211 -34.25 -4.92 4.34
C ASP A 211 -33.31 -4.08 3.48
N PRO A 212 -32.23 -4.67 2.95
CA PRO A 212 -31.29 -3.97 2.08
C PRO A 212 -32.01 -3.32 0.89
N SER A 213 -33.12 -3.90 0.42
CA SER A 213 -33.96 -3.34 -0.65
C SER A 213 -34.62 -1.99 -0.28
N TRP A 214 -34.70 -1.64 1.01
CA TRP A 214 -35.19 -0.34 1.45
C TRP A 214 -34.15 0.78 1.40
N ALA A 215 -32.86 0.45 1.30
CA ALA A 215 -31.86 1.42 0.88
C ALA A 215 -32.09 1.91 -0.57
N PHE A 216 -32.97 1.24 -1.33
CA PHE A 216 -33.36 1.56 -2.71
C PHE A 216 -34.70 2.30 -2.81
N ASN A 217 -35.42 2.54 -1.71
CA ASN A 217 -36.83 2.94 -1.78
C ASN A 217 -37.04 4.44 -2.04
N ARG A 218 -36.76 4.89 -3.26
CA ARG A 218 -37.74 5.69 -4.00
C ARG A 218 -38.01 4.95 -5.31
N THR A 219 -39.25 4.47 -5.43
CA THR A 219 -39.88 3.97 -6.66
C THR A 219 -39.36 2.63 -7.20
N ILE A 220 -39.98 1.57 -6.67
CA ILE A 220 -40.38 0.40 -7.46
C ILE A 220 -41.04 0.92 -8.75
N PHE A 221 -40.44 0.66 -9.91
CA PHE A 221 -41.19 0.62 -11.16
C PHE A 221 -41.17 -0.80 -11.69
N GLU A 222 -42.38 -1.35 -11.82
CA GLU A 222 -42.70 -2.30 -12.86
C GLU A 222 -42.11 -1.82 -14.19
N PRO A 223 -41.66 -2.72 -15.08
CA PRO A 223 -41.22 -2.35 -16.41
C PRO A 223 -42.44 -1.94 -17.23
N LEU A 224 -42.91 -0.71 -17.07
CA LEU A 224 -43.88 -0.10 -17.94
C LEU A 224 -43.14 0.46 -19.14
N HIS A 225 -43.35 -0.19 -20.28
CA HIS A 225 -43.02 0.32 -21.60
C HIS A 225 -43.35 1.81 -21.74
N THR A 226 -42.32 2.66 -21.80
CA THR A 226 -42.44 4.01 -22.38
C THR A 226 -41.10 4.46 -22.94
N GLU A 227 -41.00 4.34 -24.26
CA GLU A 227 -40.45 5.30 -25.22
C GLU A 227 -39.44 6.36 -24.74
N PHE A 228 -38.25 6.32 -25.33
CA PHE A 228 -37.36 7.45 -25.65
C PHE A 228 -37.50 8.73 -24.79
N MET A 229 -36.69 8.85 -23.75
CA MET A 229 -36.15 10.15 -23.32
C MET A 229 -34.63 10.00 -23.12
N ASP A 230 -33.92 10.31 -24.21
CA ASP A 230 -32.54 10.74 -24.19
C ASP A 230 -32.51 12.13 -23.51
N ASP A 231 -32.21 12.16 -22.21
CA ASP A 231 -31.71 13.31 -21.44
C ASP A 231 -31.69 12.97 -19.94
N SER A 232 -30.75 12.10 -19.54
CA SER A 232 -30.56 11.83 -18.13
C SER A 232 -29.75 12.98 -17.47
N PRO A 233 -30.24 13.63 -16.40
CA PRO A 233 -29.59 14.80 -15.78
C PRO A 233 -28.23 14.49 -15.09
N HIS A 234 -27.73 13.27 -15.21
CA HIS A 234 -26.51 12.76 -14.59
C HIS A 234 -25.21 13.32 -15.19
N SER A 235 -25.24 14.06 -16.30
CA SER A 235 -24.02 14.49 -17.03
C SER A 235 -23.37 15.79 -16.50
N LEU A 236 -23.95 16.48 -15.51
CA LEU A 236 -23.51 17.84 -15.14
C LEU A 236 -22.67 17.96 -13.85
N LYS A 237 -22.61 16.93 -12.99
CA LYS A 237 -21.80 16.95 -11.75
C LYS A 237 -20.66 15.92 -11.80
N PRO A 238 -19.44 16.26 -11.37
CA PRO A 238 -18.35 15.27 -11.20
C PRO A 238 -18.74 14.17 -10.21
N TRP A 239 -18.30 12.91 -10.45
CA TRP A 239 -18.60 11.73 -9.62
C TRP A 239 -18.46 11.98 -8.12
N GLY A 240 -17.42 12.70 -7.68
CA GLY A 240 -17.20 13.01 -6.25
C GLY A 240 -18.35 13.78 -5.59
N GLN A 241 -19.18 14.50 -6.36
CA GLN A 241 -20.26 15.37 -5.89
C GLN A 241 -21.64 14.72 -5.97
N TRP A 242 -21.74 13.48 -6.47
CA TRP A 242 -23.01 12.76 -6.50
C TRP A 242 -23.37 12.29 -5.08
N PRO A 243 -24.65 12.40 -4.68
CA PRO A 243 -25.17 11.73 -3.49
C PRO A 243 -24.83 10.24 -3.51
N VAL A 244 -24.58 9.66 -2.33
CA VAL A 244 -24.22 8.24 -2.19
C VAL A 244 -25.32 7.32 -2.74
N SER A 245 -26.58 7.71 -2.61
CA SER A 245 -27.73 6.97 -3.16
C SER A 245 -27.71 6.92 -4.69
N GLU A 246 -27.43 8.04 -5.37
CA GLU A 246 -27.40 8.11 -6.84
C GLU A 246 -26.22 7.34 -7.44
N LYS A 247 -25.05 7.36 -6.77
CA LYS A 247 -23.92 6.50 -7.17
C LYS A 247 -24.26 5.03 -7.09
N TYR A 248 -25.08 4.66 -6.11
CA TYR A 248 -25.45 3.29 -5.83
C TYR A 248 -26.51 2.78 -6.81
N GLU A 249 -27.50 3.62 -7.15
CA GLU A 249 -28.49 3.36 -8.20
C GLU A 249 -27.82 3.17 -9.57
N TRP A 250 -26.90 4.08 -9.93
CA TRP A 250 -26.09 3.92 -11.13
C TRP A 250 -25.29 2.61 -11.12
N LEU A 251 -24.65 2.28 -9.99
CA LEU A 251 -23.88 1.03 -9.86
C LEU A 251 -24.76 -0.22 -9.97
N HIS A 252 -25.99 -0.17 -9.45
CA HIS A 252 -26.97 -1.24 -9.57
C HIS A 252 -27.36 -1.43 -11.04
N ASP A 253 -27.76 -0.36 -11.73
CA ASP A 253 -28.12 -0.42 -13.15
C ASP A 253 -26.95 -0.90 -14.00
N GLU A 254 -25.74 -0.41 -13.73
CA GLU A 254 -24.53 -0.84 -14.42
C GLU A 254 -24.22 -2.33 -14.18
N ILE A 255 -24.48 -2.86 -12.97
CA ILE A 255 -24.31 -4.29 -12.67
C ILE A 255 -25.36 -5.14 -13.36
N SER A 256 -26.61 -4.69 -13.41
CA SER A 256 -27.69 -5.35 -14.13
C SER A 256 -27.45 -5.34 -15.65
N VAL A 257 -26.80 -4.30 -16.18
CA VAL A 257 -26.43 -4.19 -17.60
C VAL A 257 -25.18 -4.99 -17.95
N THR A 258 -24.11 -4.85 -17.17
CA THR A 258 -22.81 -5.54 -17.37
C THR A 258 -22.97 -7.05 -17.12
N GLY A 259 -23.69 -7.40 -16.05
CA GLY A 259 -23.88 -8.77 -15.62
C GLY A 259 -22.61 -9.44 -15.10
N MET A 260 -22.81 -10.52 -14.35
CA MET A 260 -21.71 -11.34 -13.84
C MET A 260 -20.83 -12.00 -14.92
N PRO A 261 -21.34 -12.42 -16.09
CA PRO A 261 -20.50 -12.98 -17.15
C PRO A 261 -19.39 -12.02 -17.63
N GLU A 262 -19.68 -10.73 -17.76
CA GLU A 262 -18.70 -9.73 -18.19
C GLU A 262 -17.65 -9.47 -17.09
N LEU A 263 -18.07 -9.39 -15.82
CA LEU A 263 -17.14 -9.26 -14.68
C LEU A 263 -16.20 -10.47 -14.55
N LEU A 264 -16.74 -11.69 -14.69
CA LEU A 264 -15.95 -12.92 -14.67
C LEU A 264 -15.02 -13.00 -15.89
N THR A 265 -15.45 -12.53 -17.06
CA THR A 265 -14.61 -12.42 -18.26
C THR A 265 -13.46 -11.46 -18.03
N PHE A 266 -13.74 -10.26 -17.51
CA PHE A 266 -12.71 -9.28 -17.15
C PHE A 266 -11.69 -9.86 -16.16
N TYR A 267 -12.15 -10.55 -15.12
CA TYR A 267 -11.27 -11.20 -14.14
C TYR A 267 -10.43 -12.32 -14.78
N ARG A 268 -11.03 -13.16 -15.63
CA ARG A 268 -10.34 -14.23 -16.38
C ARG A 268 -9.27 -13.68 -17.31
N ASP A 269 -9.57 -12.60 -18.03
CA ASP A 269 -8.62 -11.94 -18.93
C ASP A 269 -7.47 -11.32 -18.13
N GLY A 270 -7.77 -10.69 -17.00
CA GLY A 270 -6.78 -10.23 -16.03
C GLY A 270 -5.84 -11.35 -15.58
N LEU A 271 -6.36 -12.52 -15.19
CA LEU A 271 -5.55 -13.69 -14.81
C LEU A 271 -4.69 -14.20 -15.97
N THR A 272 -5.22 -14.18 -17.19
CA THR A 272 -4.54 -14.64 -18.39
C THR A 272 -3.38 -13.72 -18.76
N ASN A 273 -3.61 -12.40 -18.71
CA ASN A 273 -2.59 -11.38 -18.91
C ASN A 273 -1.50 -11.50 -17.84
N LEU A 274 -1.89 -11.59 -16.56
CA LEU A 274 -0.99 -11.76 -15.43
C LEU A 274 -0.15 -13.04 -15.54
N ALA A 275 -0.68 -14.09 -16.19
CA ALA A 275 0.05 -15.34 -16.44
C ALA A 275 1.14 -15.23 -17.51
N GLN A 276 1.08 -14.23 -18.40
CA GLN A 276 2.13 -13.96 -19.39
C GLN A 276 3.23 -13.05 -18.83
N GLU A 277 2.94 -12.30 -17.78
CA GLU A 277 3.94 -11.46 -17.13
C GLU A 277 5.03 -12.27 -16.43
N GLN A 278 6.25 -11.74 -16.44
CA GLN A 278 7.31 -12.30 -15.60
C GLN A 278 7.01 -12.03 -14.11
N PRO A 279 7.27 -13.01 -13.22
CA PRO A 279 7.17 -12.77 -11.79
C PRO A 279 8.16 -11.68 -11.37
N GLU A 280 7.74 -10.82 -10.44
CA GLU A 280 8.59 -9.74 -9.91
C GLU A 280 9.91 -10.26 -9.32
N ILE A 281 9.86 -11.46 -8.74
CA ILE A 281 11.02 -12.20 -8.23
C ILE A 281 11.26 -13.42 -9.15
N PRO A 282 12.13 -13.31 -10.17
CA PRO A 282 12.34 -14.36 -11.15
C PRO A 282 13.21 -15.53 -10.65
N GLN A 283 13.83 -15.41 -9.47
CA GLN A 283 14.79 -16.39 -8.96
C GLN A 283 14.54 -16.73 -7.47
N PRO A 284 13.44 -17.42 -7.16
CA PRO A 284 13.10 -17.77 -5.77
C PRO A 284 14.05 -18.80 -5.12
N GLY A 285 14.90 -19.48 -5.91
CA GLY A 285 15.80 -20.55 -5.43
C GLY A 285 17.15 -20.10 -4.90
N ARG A 286 17.39 -18.80 -4.73
CA ARG A 286 18.62 -18.29 -4.10
C ARG A 286 18.55 -18.41 -2.58
N PRO A 287 19.70 -18.46 -1.87
CA PRO A 287 19.71 -18.45 -0.40
C PRO A 287 18.97 -17.26 0.21
N ASP A 288 18.96 -16.11 -0.47
CA ASP A 288 18.26 -14.88 -0.07
C ASP A 288 16.84 -14.77 -0.66
N GLY A 289 16.34 -15.82 -1.32
CA GLY A 289 15.05 -15.82 -2.02
C GLY A 289 14.95 -14.82 -3.18
N GLY A 290 16.08 -14.24 -3.63
CA GLY A 290 16.10 -13.19 -4.65
C GLY A 290 15.94 -11.77 -4.10
N LEU A 291 16.09 -11.56 -2.80
CA LEU A 291 15.98 -10.24 -2.17
C LEU A 291 17.03 -9.25 -2.68
N GLN A 292 18.29 -9.66 -2.81
CA GLN A 292 19.37 -8.80 -3.27
C GLN A 292 19.11 -8.23 -4.68
N PRO A 293 18.85 -9.05 -5.72
CA PRO A 293 18.54 -8.51 -7.05
C PRO A 293 17.24 -7.68 -7.07
N PHE A 294 16.25 -8.01 -6.23
CA PHE A 294 15.02 -7.23 -6.12
C PHE A 294 15.29 -5.83 -5.55
N LEU A 295 16.05 -5.72 -4.46
CA LEU A 295 16.43 -4.46 -3.84
C LEU A 295 17.31 -3.61 -4.77
N ILE A 296 18.28 -4.22 -5.47
CA ILE A 296 19.12 -3.53 -6.46
C ILE A 296 18.27 -2.87 -7.55
N ARG A 297 17.30 -3.60 -8.12
CA ARG A 297 16.43 -3.07 -9.19
C ARG A 297 15.52 -1.96 -8.68
N SER A 298 14.94 -2.14 -7.49
CA SER A 298 14.09 -1.13 -6.84
C SER A 298 14.87 0.17 -6.61
N LEU A 299 16.03 0.10 -5.96
CA LEU A 299 16.83 1.29 -5.68
C LEU A 299 17.40 1.92 -6.95
N SER A 300 17.87 1.13 -7.92
CA SER A 300 18.33 1.66 -9.21
C SER A 300 17.22 2.41 -9.96
N SER A 301 15.97 1.91 -9.91
CA SER A 301 14.81 2.58 -10.49
C SER A 301 14.54 3.93 -9.80
N VAL A 302 14.58 3.96 -8.47
CA VAL A 302 14.40 5.21 -7.71
C VAL A 302 15.53 6.20 -7.97
N MET A 303 16.78 5.76 -8.05
CA MET A 303 17.90 6.65 -8.40
C MET A 303 17.72 7.24 -9.79
N ARG A 304 17.29 6.45 -10.79
CA ARG A 304 17.00 6.96 -12.14
C ARG A 304 15.86 7.98 -12.13
N ARG A 305 14.81 7.75 -11.34
CA ARG A 305 13.68 8.67 -11.21
C ARG A 305 14.10 10.01 -10.60
N ILE A 306 14.91 9.97 -9.54
CA ILE A 306 15.31 11.18 -8.81
C ILE A 306 16.43 11.93 -9.53
N TYR A 307 17.42 11.22 -10.08
CA TYR A 307 18.68 11.84 -10.56
C TYR A 307 18.92 11.68 -12.07
N GLY A 308 18.02 11.03 -12.80
CA GLY A 308 18.20 10.69 -14.22
C GLY A 308 19.20 9.56 -14.48
N GLN A 309 19.85 9.00 -13.45
CA GLN A 309 20.85 7.95 -13.58
C GLN A 309 20.83 6.97 -12.40
N PRO A 310 21.31 5.71 -12.57
CA PRO A 310 21.15 4.68 -11.54
C PRO A 310 22.04 4.82 -10.31
N LEU A 311 23.10 5.65 -10.36
CA LEU A 311 24.09 5.81 -9.29
C LEU A 311 24.63 4.46 -8.77
N ASP A 312 25.18 3.66 -9.68
CA ASP A 312 25.49 2.25 -9.42
C ASP A 312 26.33 2.03 -8.13
N ASP A 313 27.39 2.80 -7.90
CA ASP A 313 28.23 2.67 -6.70
C ASP A 313 27.46 2.99 -5.39
N THR A 314 26.56 3.98 -5.46
CA THR A 314 25.69 4.36 -4.33
C THR A 314 24.69 3.25 -4.04
N VAL A 315 24.04 2.71 -5.07
CA VAL A 315 23.10 1.58 -4.94
C VAL A 315 23.80 0.36 -4.36
N ALA A 316 25.01 0.04 -4.83
CA ALA A 316 25.76 -1.12 -4.35
C ALA A 316 26.01 -1.04 -2.84
N LEU A 317 26.50 0.10 -2.35
CA LEU A 317 26.75 0.31 -0.92
C LEU A 317 25.48 0.34 -0.07
N LEU A 318 24.39 0.97 -0.56
CA LEU A 318 23.11 0.99 0.15
C LEU A 318 22.53 -0.43 0.29
N VAL A 319 22.58 -1.24 -0.77
CA VAL A 319 22.12 -2.63 -0.73
C VAL A 319 22.95 -3.44 0.24
N SER A 320 24.28 -3.31 0.19
CA SER A 320 25.17 -4.02 1.12
C SER A 320 24.90 -3.68 2.58
N ALA A 321 24.72 -2.40 2.90
CA ALA A 321 24.39 -1.94 4.24
C ALA A 321 23.01 -2.42 4.70
N THR A 322 22.03 -2.41 3.79
CA THR A 322 20.66 -2.86 4.08
C THR A 322 20.65 -4.35 4.45
N LEU A 323 21.31 -5.17 3.63
CA LEU A 323 21.35 -6.63 3.77
C LEU A 323 22.44 -7.13 4.73
N ASP A 324 23.22 -6.23 5.32
CA ASP A 324 24.31 -6.55 6.25
C ASP A 324 25.32 -7.54 5.66
N LEU A 325 25.72 -7.30 4.40
CA LEU A 325 26.62 -8.20 3.70
C LEU A 325 28.03 -8.14 4.30
N PRO A 326 28.77 -9.25 4.38
CA PRO A 326 30.13 -9.24 4.93
C PRO A 326 31.09 -8.39 4.08
N GLU A 327 30.87 -8.36 2.76
CA GLU A 327 31.65 -7.57 1.82
C GLU A 327 30.73 -6.62 1.01
N PRO A 328 31.17 -5.37 0.79
CA PRO A 328 30.42 -4.44 -0.05
C PRO A 328 30.31 -4.93 -1.49
N LEU A 329 29.13 -4.77 -2.08
CA LEU A 329 28.91 -5.01 -3.50
C LEU A 329 29.63 -3.93 -4.29
N THR A 330 30.10 -4.29 -5.48
CA THR A 330 30.69 -3.35 -6.43
C THR A 330 29.67 -2.97 -7.51
N ARG A 331 29.95 -1.87 -8.21
CA ARG A 331 29.23 -1.46 -9.41
C ARG A 331 29.12 -2.57 -10.45
N ASP A 332 30.19 -3.32 -10.69
CA ASP A 332 30.18 -4.39 -11.68
C ASP A 332 29.33 -5.57 -11.23
N THR A 333 29.32 -5.87 -9.92
CA THR A 333 28.43 -6.88 -9.33
C THR A 333 26.96 -6.49 -9.54
N ILE A 334 26.57 -5.25 -9.24
CA ILE A 334 25.16 -4.87 -9.34
C ILE A 334 24.68 -4.76 -10.80
N ARG A 335 25.56 -4.36 -11.73
CA ARG A 335 25.24 -4.23 -13.15
C ARG A 335 24.79 -5.54 -13.79
N GLN A 336 25.29 -6.68 -13.30
CA GLN A 336 24.83 -7.99 -13.76
C GLN A 336 23.33 -8.20 -13.52
N TYR A 337 22.78 -7.61 -12.44
CA TYR A 337 21.36 -7.72 -12.08
C TYR A 337 20.45 -6.71 -12.78
N LEU A 338 21.04 -5.63 -13.30
CA LEU A 338 20.37 -4.56 -14.04
C LEU A 338 20.31 -4.82 -15.55
N LYS A 339 21.08 -5.79 -16.06
CA LYS A 339 20.98 -6.25 -17.45
C LYS A 339 19.61 -6.90 -17.65
N ILE A 340 18.82 -6.33 -18.55
CA ILE A 340 17.58 -6.94 -19.01
C ILE A 340 17.96 -8.21 -19.78
N PRO A 341 17.45 -9.40 -19.41
CA PRO A 341 17.61 -10.59 -20.23
C PRO A 341 16.79 -10.37 -21.50
N GLY A 342 17.45 -9.94 -22.58
CA GLY A 342 16.76 -9.54 -23.82
C GLY A 342 17.60 -8.86 -24.89
N LYS A 343 18.89 -8.60 -24.66
CA LYS A 343 19.85 -8.36 -25.76
C LYS A 343 21.05 -9.28 -25.58
N ILE A 344 20.87 -10.54 -25.97
CA ILE A 344 22.00 -11.29 -26.52
C ILE A 344 22.40 -10.50 -27.75
N SER A 345 23.44 -9.68 -27.60
CA SER A 345 24.13 -9.07 -28.71
C SER A 345 24.55 -10.22 -29.63
N SER A 346 23.89 -10.36 -30.76
CA SER A 346 24.43 -11.05 -31.92
C SER A 346 25.73 -10.37 -32.30
N ARG A 347 26.83 -10.79 -31.68
CA ARG A 347 28.19 -10.44 -32.08
C ARG A 347 29.05 -11.70 -31.98
N ASN A 348 29.17 -12.31 -33.15
CA ASN A 348 30.33 -13.01 -33.67
C ASN A 348 30.99 -14.05 -32.77
N ARG A 349 30.71 -15.32 -33.05
CA ARG A 349 31.65 -16.19 -33.77
C ARG A 349 30.93 -17.36 -34.42
#